data_AF-A0A3G8XIQ6-F1
#
_entry.id   AF-A0A3G8XIQ6-F1
#
_cell.length_a   1.000
_cell.length_b   1.000
_cell.length_c   1.000
_cell.angle_alpha   90.00
_cell.angle_beta   90.00
_cell.angle_gamma   90.00
#
_symmetry.space_group_name_H-M   'P 1'
#
loop_
_entity.id
_entity.type
_entity.pdbx_description
1 polymer ?
#
loop_
_entity_poly.entity_id
_entity_poly.type
_entity_poly.pdbx_seq_one_letter_code
_entity_poly.pdbx_strand_id
1 'polypeptide(L)'
;MKKIFAGLFLAGSFAFASAQTISFDKTTFDYGTVKVGADGHRFFTVKNTGDKPLIISKVQAACGCTTPEWSQEPIMPGKTAQLKVGYNTTLVGPFTKIIEVYSNDPENSRSVINIKGNVDASAPAAAEVKETAAVKATKVAPAQKARKMESL
;
A
#
# COMPACT_ATOMS: atom_id res chain seq x y z
N MET A 1 33.85 -16.28 -52.48
CA MET A 1 32.40 -16.55 -52.32
C MET A 1 32.15 -17.19 -50.96
N LYS A 2 31.71 -16.43 -49.96
CA LYS A 2 31.14 -16.98 -48.72
C LYS A 2 30.14 -15.96 -48.16
N LYS A 3 28.96 -16.47 -47.84
CA LYS A 3 27.68 -15.78 -47.74
C LYS A 3 27.58 -15.00 -46.44
N ILE A 4 27.08 -13.77 -46.52
CA ILE A 4 26.78 -12.90 -45.40
C ILE A 4 25.47 -13.41 -44.79
N PHE A 5 25.52 -13.99 -43.59
CA PHE A 5 24.32 -14.26 -42.80
C PHE A 5 23.93 -12.97 -42.08
N ALA A 6 22.91 -12.30 -42.61
CA ALA A 6 22.28 -11.14 -42.00
C ALA A 6 21.61 -11.56 -40.68
N GLY A 7 22.25 -11.22 -39.56
CA GLY A 7 21.64 -11.28 -38.24
C GLY A 7 20.63 -10.14 -38.09
N LEU A 8 19.35 -10.42 -38.33
CA LEU A 8 18.26 -9.53 -37.96
C LEU A 8 18.10 -9.60 -36.43
N PHE A 9 18.90 -8.80 -35.72
CA PHE A 9 18.74 -8.58 -34.29
C PHE A 9 17.52 -7.66 -34.11
N LEU A 10 16.36 -8.26 -33.89
CA LEU A 10 15.13 -7.54 -33.57
C LEU A 10 15.29 -6.95 -32.16
N ALA A 11 15.88 -5.76 -32.07
CA ALA A 11 15.91 -4.97 -30.84
C ALA A 11 14.48 -4.51 -30.54
N GLY A 12 13.71 -5.37 -29.87
CA GLY A 12 12.41 -5.04 -29.34
C GLY A 12 12.55 -3.86 -28.37
N SER A 13 12.08 -2.68 -28.81
CA SER A 13 11.99 -1.52 -27.94
C SER A 13 10.86 -1.79 -26.94
N PHE A 14 11.21 -2.23 -25.74
CA PHE A 14 10.29 -2.22 -24.61
C PHE A 14 10.06 -0.75 -24.24
N ALA A 15 9.01 -0.16 -24.79
CA ALA A 15 8.52 1.12 -24.32
C ALA A 15 8.01 0.93 -22.89
N PHE A 16 8.77 1.43 -21.91
CA PHE A 16 8.24 1.61 -20.57
C PHE A 16 7.13 2.65 -20.66
N ALA A 17 5.88 2.22 -20.52
CA ALA A 17 4.75 3.13 -20.48
C ALA A 17 4.90 4.03 -19.25
N SER A 18 5.04 5.34 -19.49
CA SER A 18 5.09 6.38 -18.45
C SER A 18 3.67 6.65 -17.94
N ALA A 19 3.39 6.20 -16.73
CA ALA A 19 2.11 6.38 -16.06
C ALA A 19 2.27 6.38 -14.53
N GLN A 20 1.28 6.93 -13.85
CA GLN A 20 1.07 6.73 -12.42
C GLN A 20 0.66 5.29 -12.16
N THR A 21 1.15 4.71 -11.06
CA THR A 21 0.83 3.33 -10.68
C THR A 21 0.58 3.27 -9.19
N ILE A 22 -0.60 2.79 -8.81
CA ILE A 22 -0.97 2.62 -7.40
C ILE A 22 -0.43 1.27 -6.88
N SER A 23 0.12 1.29 -5.68
CA SER A 23 0.54 0.10 -4.95
C SER A 23 0.18 0.25 -3.48
N PHE A 24 -0.08 -0.86 -2.81
CA PHE A 24 -0.40 -0.91 -1.39
C PHE A 24 0.63 -1.75 -0.66
N ASP A 25 0.99 -1.37 0.57
CA ASP A 25 1.82 -2.20 1.45
C ASP A 25 1.16 -3.55 1.78
N LYS A 26 -0.17 -3.54 1.87
CA LYS A 26 -1.02 -4.73 2.04
C LYS A 26 -2.38 -4.50 1.42
N THR A 27 -3.01 -5.58 0.96
CA THR A 27 -4.38 -5.55 0.43
C THR A 27 -5.40 -6.09 1.43
N THR A 28 -4.94 -6.65 2.56
CA THR A 28 -5.81 -7.15 3.64
C THR A 28 -5.23 -6.76 5.00
N PHE A 29 -6.08 -6.21 5.86
CA PHE A 29 -5.76 -6.02 7.28
C PHE A 29 -6.64 -6.94 8.15
N ASP A 30 -6.01 -7.76 8.98
CA ASP A 30 -6.70 -8.58 9.98
C ASP A 30 -6.62 -7.91 11.36
N TYR A 31 -7.78 -7.61 11.93
CA TYR A 31 -7.90 -7.02 13.27
C TYR A 31 -7.68 -8.08 14.36
N GLY A 32 -7.75 -9.36 14.01
CA GLY A 32 -7.89 -10.46 14.96
C GLY A 32 -9.21 -10.36 15.71
N THR A 33 -9.20 -10.71 16.99
CA THR A 33 -10.34 -10.52 17.89
C THR A 33 -10.17 -9.21 18.65
N VAL A 34 -11.14 -8.30 18.51
CA VAL A 34 -11.16 -7.00 19.18
C VAL A 34 -12.33 -6.93 20.17
N LYS A 35 -12.15 -6.18 21.26
CA LYS A 35 -13.23 -5.96 22.22
C LYS A 35 -14.30 -5.04 21.65
N VAL A 36 -15.54 -5.26 22.06
CA VAL A 36 -16.65 -4.31 21.81
C VAL A 36 -16.24 -2.90 22.26
N GLY A 37 -16.38 -1.94 21.35
CA GLY A 37 -16.01 -0.53 21.60
C GLY A 37 -14.51 -0.22 21.56
N ALA A 38 -13.65 -1.17 21.18
CA ALA A 38 -12.23 -0.90 20.96
C ALA A 38 -11.97 -0.01 19.73
N ASP A 39 -10.75 0.51 19.60
CA ASP A 39 -10.36 1.31 18.45
C ASP A 39 -10.39 0.50 17.13
N GLY A 40 -11.31 0.91 16.25
CA GLY A 40 -11.55 0.28 14.96
C GLY A 40 -10.71 0.86 13.82
N HIS A 41 -9.79 1.78 14.06
CA HIS A 41 -9.01 2.41 12.98
C HIS A 41 -7.77 1.61 12.59
N ARG A 42 -7.55 1.42 11.29
CA ARG A 42 -6.33 0.83 10.71
C ARG A 42 -5.84 1.64 9.53
N PHE A 43 -4.59 1.44 9.16
CA PHE A 43 -3.92 2.21 8.11
C PHE A 43 -3.39 1.28 7.01
N PHE A 44 -3.61 1.73 5.78
CA PHE A 44 -2.99 1.20 4.57
C PHE A 44 -2.04 2.27 4.04
N THR A 45 -0.84 1.85 3.64
CA THR A 45 0.11 2.75 2.98
C THR A 45 -0.08 2.61 1.47
N VAL A 46 -0.52 3.69 0.85
CA VAL A 46 -0.61 3.79 -0.61
C VAL A 46 0.70 4.39 -1.12
N LYS A 47 1.30 3.76 -2.13
CA LYS A 47 2.52 4.22 -2.79
C LYS A 47 2.25 4.47 -4.26
N ASN A 48 2.79 5.57 -4.78
CA ASN A 48 2.91 5.75 -6.22
C ASN A 48 4.22 5.14 -6.71
N THR A 49 4.13 4.02 -7.42
CA THR A 49 5.29 3.34 -8.02
C THR A 49 5.51 3.73 -9.48
N GLY A 50 4.64 4.58 -10.03
CA GLY A 50 4.77 5.15 -11.36
C GLY A 50 5.62 6.40 -11.39
N ASP A 51 5.61 7.08 -12.54
CA ASP A 51 6.43 8.27 -12.83
C ASP A 51 5.61 9.55 -13.03
N LYS A 52 4.28 9.48 -12.93
CA LYS A 52 3.35 10.63 -12.91
C LYS A 52 2.62 10.74 -11.57
N PRO A 53 2.08 11.91 -11.18
CA PRO A 53 1.30 12.06 -9.95
C PRO A 53 0.06 11.15 -9.92
N LEU A 54 -0.09 10.43 -8.81
CA LEU A 54 -1.23 9.55 -8.54
C LEU A 54 -2.28 10.29 -7.69
N ILE A 55 -3.54 10.21 -8.07
CA ILE A 55 -4.66 10.86 -7.37
C ILE A 55 -5.68 9.79 -7.00
N ILE A 56 -6.08 9.75 -5.73
CA ILE A 56 -7.18 8.92 -5.24
C ILE A 56 -8.45 9.78 -5.29
N SER A 57 -9.33 9.49 -6.24
CA SER A 57 -10.55 10.27 -6.49
C SER A 57 -11.68 9.91 -5.53
N LYS A 58 -11.74 8.64 -5.10
CA LYS A 58 -12.82 8.13 -4.26
C LYS A 58 -12.36 6.88 -3.51
N VAL A 59 -12.76 6.78 -2.25
CA VAL A 59 -12.68 5.53 -1.49
C VAL A 59 -14.07 5.16 -0.99
N GLN A 60 -14.54 3.97 -1.34
CA GLN A 60 -15.89 3.52 -1.05
C GLN A 60 -15.84 2.22 -0.25
N ALA A 61 -16.44 2.22 0.94
CA ALA A 61 -16.70 1.00 1.69
C ALA A 61 -18.02 0.34 1.25
N ALA A 62 -18.09 -0.99 1.33
CA ALA A 62 -19.29 -1.75 0.97
C ALA A 62 -20.48 -1.54 1.94
N CYS A 63 -20.23 -1.12 3.20
CA CYS A 63 -21.25 -0.84 4.22
C CYS A 63 -20.96 0.50 4.90
N GLY A 64 -21.99 1.14 5.46
CA GLY A 64 -21.83 2.31 6.36
C GLY A 64 -21.15 2.00 7.70
N CYS A 65 -20.76 0.75 7.93
CA CYS A 65 -20.02 0.30 9.11
C CYS A 65 -18.51 0.48 9.00
N THR A 66 -18.03 1.01 7.87
CA THR A 66 -16.62 1.27 7.61
C THR A 66 -16.44 2.68 7.06
N THR A 67 -15.55 3.46 7.69
CA THR A 67 -15.31 4.87 7.34
C THR A 67 -13.88 5.04 6.81
N PRO A 68 -13.69 5.30 5.50
CA PRO A 68 -12.38 5.62 4.96
C PRO A 68 -12.06 7.12 5.09
N GLU A 69 -10.79 7.43 5.38
CA GLU A 69 -10.22 8.77 5.41
C GLU A 69 -8.88 8.76 4.64
N TRP A 70 -8.68 9.70 3.71
CA TRP A 70 -7.46 9.79 2.89
C TRP A 70 -7.16 11.24 2.50
N SER A 71 -5.91 11.49 2.09
CA SER A 71 -5.54 12.80 1.51
C SER A 71 -5.98 12.88 0.05
N GLN A 72 -6.59 14.00 -0.33
CA GLN A 72 -6.93 14.32 -1.73
C GLN A 72 -5.75 14.92 -2.51
N GLU A 73 -4.62 15.15 -1.84
CA GLU A 73 -3.41 15.65 -2.50
C GLU A 73 -2.82 14.60 -3.44
N PRO A 74 -2.24 15.01 -4.58
CA PRO A 74 -1.53 14.10 -5.46
C PRO A 74 -0.32 13.43 -4.76
N ILE A 75 -0.25 12.11 -4.85
CA ILE A 75 0.89 11.31 -4.41
C ILE A 75 1.94 11.36 -5.51
N MET A 76 3.00 12.13 -5.29
CA MET A 76 4.10 12.27 -6.27
C MET A 76 4.85 10.94 -6.49
N PRO A 77 5.53 10.76 -7.63
CA PRO A 77 6.31 9.56 -7.93
C PRO A 77 7.24 9.13 -6.79
N GLY A 78 7.18 7.85 -6.42
CA GLY A 78 7.95 7.26 -5.33
C GLY A 78 7.51 7.65 -3.91
N LYS A 79 6.53 8.54 -3.76
CA LYS A 79 5.98 8.96 -2.46
C LYS A 79 4.85 8.04 -2.01
N THR A 80 4.51 8.18 -0.73
CA THR A 80 3.46 7.43 -0.06
C THR A 80 2.45 8.37 0.60
N ALA A 81 1.23 7.88 0.78
CA ALA A 81 0.19 8.49 1.58
C ALA A 81 -0.50 7.42 2.45
N GLN A 82 -1.14 7.87 3.53
CA GLN A 82 -1.91 6.98 4.40
C GLN A 82 -3.40 7.00 4.02
N LEU A 83 -3.97 5.80 3.95
CA LEU A 83 -5.40 5.56 3.86
C LEU A 83 -5.85 4.95 5.20
N LYS A 84 -6.58 5.72 5.99
CA LYS A 84 -7.13 5.30 7.28
C LYS A 84 -8.52 4.71 7.04
N VAL A 85 -8.78 3.56 7.66
CA VAL A 85 -10.04 2.82 7.56
C VAL A 85 -10.51 2.50 8.97
N GLY A 86 -11.67 3.04 9.38
CA GLY A 86 -12.32 2.72 10.65
C GLY A 86 -13.41 1.66 10.47
N TYR A 87 -13.47 0.64 11.35
CA TYR A 87 -14.61 -0.27 11.47
C TYR A 87 -15.42 0.00 12.75
N ASN A 88 -16.75 -0.08 12.66
CA ASN A 88 -17.60 0.04 13.84
C ASN A 88 -17.51 -1.21 14.74
N THR A 89 -16.70 -1.13 15.80
CA THR A 89 -16.49 -2.20 16.79
C THR A 89 -17.63 -2.34 17.80
N THR A 90 -18.75 -1.62 17.66
CA THR A 90 -19.96 -1.91 18.44
C THR A 90 -20.74 -3.10 17.86
N LEU A 91 -20.44 -3.50 16.62
CA LEU A 91 -21.09 -4.62 15.94
C LEU A 91 -20.38 -5.94 16.28
N VAL A 92 -20.96 -6.69 17.21
CA VAL A 92 -20.44 -7.99 17.68
C VAL A 92 -20.46 -9.04 16.55
N GLY A 93 -19.41 -9.86 16.50
CA GLY A 93 -19.28 -11.00 15.59
C GLY A 93 -18.18 -10.86 14.54
N PRO A 94 -18.00 -11.90 13.71
CA PRO A 94 -17.00 -11.90 12.65
C PRO A 94 -17.39 -10.91 11.53
N PHE A 95 -16.39 -10.27 10.95
CA PHE A 95 -16.58 -9.36 9.83
C PHE A 95 -15.48 -9.52 8.78
N THR A 96 -15.89 -9.33 7.52
CA THR A 96 -15.01 -9.13 6.37
C THR A 96 -15.63 -8.03 5.53
N LYS A 97 -14.88 -6.95 5.26
CA LYS A 97 -15.36 -5.79 4.50
C LYS A 97 -14.40 -5.47 3.38
N ILE A 98 -15.01 -5.10 2.25
CA ILE A 98 -14.34 -4.68 1.03
C ILE A 98 -14.36 -3.15 0.99
N ILE A 99 -13.22 -2.57 0.63
CA ILE A 99 -13.05 -1.14 0.38
C ILE A 99 -12.46 -0.97 -1.02
N GLU A 100 -13.14 -0.19 -1.83
CA GLU A 100 -12.77 0.09 -3.22
C GLU A 100 -12.09 1.45 -3.28
N VAL A 101 -10.89 1.48 -3.84
CA VAL A 101 -10.07 2.68 -3.99
C VAL A 101 -10.01 3.01 -5.49
N TYR A 102 -10.57 4.15 -5.86
CA TYR A 102 -10.56 4.65 -7.22
C TYR A 102 -9.44 5.65 -7.40
N SER A 103 -8.67 5.47 -8.48
CA SER A 103 -7.53 6.32 -8.79
C SER A 103 -7.45 6.64 -10.27
N ASN A 104 -6.55 7.56 -10.63
CA ASN A 104 -6.23 7.83 -12.02
C ASN A 104 -5.25 6.80 -12.63
N ASP A 105 -4.81 5.74 -11.93
CA ASP A 105 -3.99 4.67 -12.53
C ASP A 105 -4.71 4.07 -13.76
N PRO A 106 -4.10 4.08 -14.96
CA PRO A 106 -4.74 3.59 -16.18
C PRO A 106 -4.99 2.07 -16.18
N GLU A 107 -4.15 1.31 -15.48
CA GLU A 107 -4.27 -0.15 -15.38
C GLU A 107 -5.11 -0.56 -14.16
N ASN A 108 -5.01 0.20 -13.07
CA ASN A 108 -5.68 -0.11 -11.79
C ASN A 108 -6.60 1.03 -11.32
N SER A 109 -7.44 1.53 -12.23
CA SER A 109 -8.38 2.62 -11.94
C SER A 109 -9.33 2.32 -10.78
N ARG A 110 -9.59 1.04 -10.51
CA ARG A 110 -10.28 0.53 -9.31
C ARG A 110 -9.44 -0.56 -8.65
N SER A 111 -8.90 -0.24 -7.48
CA SER A 111 -8.20 -1.17 -6.60
C SER A 111 -9.10 -1.62 -5.45
N VAL A 112 -8.84 -2.81 -4.91
CA VAL A 112 -9.64 -3.37 -3.80
C VAL A 112 -8.73 -3.75 -2.64
N ILE A 113 -9.09 -3.27 -1.45
CA ILE A 113 -8.49 -3.68 -0.18
C ILE A 113 -9.56 -4.24 0.77
N ASN A 114 -9.13 -5.02 1.75
CA ASN A 114 -10.01 -5.75 2.65
C ASN A 114 -9.64 -5.50 4.11
N ILE A 115 -10.65 -5.47 4.97
CA ILE A 115 -10.47 -5.60 6.41
C ILE A 115 -11.25 -6.82 6.90
N LYS A 116 -10.71 -7.52 7.90
CA LYS A 116 -11.39 -8.64 8.53
C LYS A 116 -11.08 -8.72 10.02
N GLY A 117 -11.90 -9.44 10.76
CA GLY A 117 -11.68 -9.70 12.18
C GLY A 117 -12.93 -10.25 12.86
N ASN A 118 -12.92 -10.22 14.19
CA ASN A 118 -14.05 -10.61 15.03
C ASN A 118 -14.18 -9.63 16.19
N VAL A 119 -15.39 -9.12 16.44
CA VAL A 119 -15.68 -8.31 17.62
C VAL A 119 -16.29 -9.21 18.69
N ASP A 120 -15.65 -9.29 19.85
CA ASP A 120 -16.07 -10.15 20.95
C ASP A 120 -16.14 -9.38 22.27
N ALA A 121 -17.26 -9.51 23.00
CA ALA A 121 -17.44 -8.84 24.29
C ALA A 121 -16.47 -9.37 25.37
N SER A 122 -16.11 -10.65 25.27
CA SER A 122 -15.21 -11.35 26.19
C SER A 122 -13.72 -11.09 25.90
N ALA A 123 -13.39 -10.41 24.80
CA ALA A 123 -12.01 -10.09 24.48
C ALA A 123 -11.37 -9.20 25.57
N PRO A 124 -10.08 -9.39 25.88
CA PRO A 124 -9.36 -8.54 26.81
C PRO A 124 -9.31 -7.09 26.30
N ALA A 125 -9.45 -6.12 27.21
CA ALA A 125 -9.71 -4.71 26.90
C ALA A 125 -8.55 -3.95 26.24
N ALA A 126 -7.36 -4.54 26.19
CA ALA A 126 -6.23 -3.94 25.51
C ALA A 126 -5.22 -5.04 25.17
N ALA A 127 -5.16 -5.39 23.89
CA ALA A 127 -3.91 -5.77 23.29
C ALA A 127 -3.83 -4.95 22.01
N GLU A 128 -2.99 -3.91 22.04
CA GLU A 128 -2.46 -3.28 20.84
C GLU A 128 -2.13 -4.39 19.85
N VAL A 129 -2.68 -4.30 18.65
CA VAL A 129 -2.42 -5.25 17.57
C VAL A 129 -0.92 -5.21 17.34
N LYS A 130 -0.20 -6.20 17.88
CA LYS A 130 1.22 -6.38 17.64
C LYS A 130 1.37 -6.50 16.14
N GLU A 131 1.88 -5.43 15.54
CA GLU A 131 2.57 -5.45 14.27
C GLU A 131 3.64 -6.53 14.39
N THR A 132 3.34 -7.70 13.83
CA THR A 132 4.32 -8.76 13.61
C THR A 132 5.26 -8.29 12.50
N ALA A 133 6.16 -7.38 12.88
CA ALA A 133 7.37 -7.10 12.13
C ALA A 133 8.29 -8.33 12.17
N ALA A 134 8.65 -8.83 10.99
CA ALA A 134 10.03 -9.15 10.59
C ALA A 134 10.07 -10.28 9.54
N VAL A 135 9.66 -9.94 8.32
CA VAL A 135 10.30 -10.53 7.14
C VAL A 135 11.76 -10.11 7.17
N LYS A 136 12.60 -11.12 7.27
CA LYS A 136 14.06 -11.08 7.24
C LYS A 136 14.53 -10.52 5.89
N ALA A 137 15.08 -9.31 5.86
CA ALA A 137 15.95 -8.81 4.79
C ALA A 137 16.80 -7.64 5.30
N THR A 138 18.02 -7.93 5.72
CA THR A 138 19.25 -7.57 4.99
C THR A 138 19.77 -6.18 5.35
N LYS A 139 20.72 -6.20 6.28
CA LYS A 139 21.76 -5.19 6.49
C LYS A 139 22.38 -4.82 5.13
N VAL A 140 22.11 -3.62 4.64
CA VAL A 140 22.98 -2.94 3.67
C VAL A 140 23.51 -1.69 4.36
N ALA A 141 24.84 -1.67 4.47
CA ALA A 141 25.63 -0.63 5.09
C ALA A 141 25.38 0.76 4.47
N PRO A 142 25.50 1.85 5.25
CA PRO A 142 25.66 3.16 4.64
C PRO A 142 27.13 3.33 4.21
N ALA A 143 27.36 3.29 2.90
CA ALA A 143 28.48 3.99 2.30
C ALA A 143 28.11 5.48 2.23
N GLN A 144 28.98 6.34 2.78
CA GLN A 144 29.47 7.61 2.21
C GLN A 144 29.90 8.56 3.33
N LYS A 145 31.19 8.95 3.36
CA LYS A 145 31.60 10.30 2.93
C LYS A 145 33.12 10.40 2.87
N ALA A 146 33.66 10.50 1.66
CA ALA A 146 34.97 11.11 1.43
C ALA A 146 34.84 12.63 1.65
N ARG A 147 35.82 13.24 2.34
CA ARG A 147 36.36 14.58 2.04
C ARG A 147 37.61 14.84 2.89
N LYS A 148 38.75 14.62 2.24
CA LYS A 148 40.01 15.39 2.25
C LYS A 148 40.05 16.58 3.24
N MET A 149 41.01 16.54 4.16
CA MET A 149 41.61 17.76 4.71
C MET A 149 43.10 17.51 4.94
N GLU A 150 43.90 18.24 4.16
CA GLU A 150 45.35 18.41 4.29
C GLU A 150 45.66 19.16 5.61
N SER A 151 46.69 18.74 6.36
CA SER A 151 47.75 19.59 6.92
C SER A 151 48.56 18.86 7.99
N LEU A 152 49.89 18.94 7.80
CA LEU A 152 51.02 18.59 8.68
C LEU A 152 51.47 17.12 8.69
#